data_AF-A0A0E4H574-F1
#
_entry.id   AF-A0A0E4H574-F1
#
_cell.length_a   1.000
_cell.length_b   1.000
_cell.length_c   1.000
_cell.angle_alpha   90.00
_cell.angle_beta   90.00
_cell.angle_gamma   90.00
#
_symmetry.space_group_name_H-M   'P 1'
#
loop_
_entity.id
_entity.type
_entity.pdbx_description
1 polymer ?
#
loop_
_entity_poly.entity_id
_entity_poly.type
_entity_poly.pdbx_seq_one_letter_code
_entity_poly.pdbx_strand_id
1 'polypeptide(L)'
;MTTTQQHIEDLDEEGWAALTRRASADAVAAAERHGVQAPAALLALATMTETQLIERRKQSGPPRKRLSPMMRLVEADHLRHLAEAHARDAQQDKLDAEAAASAARAEAEQSARTATSARQQARAVQEQSAQKEAERAAERTEHHQAVQQLRGEIGQIRADTSAEIGRIRAEAEGEIARIRTDATAGVEQTRADANTQIAAVREQLAAAEARAEQRAAERAAERAAHEQALQRVRNELAQVRADAAAEVAAAREQVIAAEARAAQRSEERIAERARAEEEMQRLRGEIEQAHADAAAEIAGARGWASGEIAAAREAAQAEIARAHAAAEDAIRQAQAAQARSAPQHLLSIPMPPLQIRHQTLHIEHALNALQQIDQVLEVGMSADVGSNIPLDITLMYNLVQIVQEHAVYLSNEPDIRSDTSDDPAASYAQAAAAAFRMLLDRIDVVAGGLRSRDQSPEVDIVNAVSAMLADPWVVHVRSVGSESFGDFR
;
A
#
# COMPACT_ATOMS: atom_id res chain seq x y z
N MET A 1 12.19 27.23 -20.88
CA MET A 1 12.87 26.42 -21.91
C MET A 1 14.03 27.23 -22.43
N THR A 2 15.24 26.68 -22.44
CA THR A 2 16.38 27.33 -23.07
C THR A 2 16.21 27.23 -24.59
N THR A 3 16.68 28.22 -25.35
CA THR A 3 16.57 28.29 -26.81
C THR A 3 17.13 27.05 -27.53
N THR A 4 18.05 26.34 -26.91
CA THR A 4 18.61 25.08 -27.40
C THR A 4 17.59 23.93 -27.38
N GLN A 5 16.70 23.89 -26.39
CA GLN A 5 15.72 22.81 -26.24
C GLN A 5 14.57 22.96 -27.24
N GLN A 6 14.16 24.20 -27.52
CA GLN A 6 13.19 24.52 -28.56
C GLN A 6 13.71 24.09 -29.95
N HIS A 7 14.98 24.40 -30.26
CA HIS A 7 15.58 23.99 -31.53
C HIS A 7 15.71 22.46 -31.69
N ILE A 8 15.85 21.70 -30.60
CA ILE A 8 15.89 20.22 -30.68
C ILE A 8 14.48 19.65 -30.92
N GLU A 9 13.44 20.29 -30.37
CA GLU A 9 12.04 19.93 -30.60
C GLU A 9 11.58 20.23 -32.04
N ASP A 10 12.15 21.25 -32.68
CA ASP A 10 11.84 21.69 -34.05
C ASP A 10 12.59 20.88 -35.15
N LEU A 11 13.53 20.01 -34.78
CA LEU A 11 14.21 19.12 -35.74
C LEU A 11 13.26 18.04 -36.24
N ASP A 12 13.27 17.81 -37.57
CA ASP A 12 12.62 16.66 -38.18
C ASP A 12 13.23 15.33 -37.71
N GLU A 13 12.55 14.20 -37.99
CA GLU A 13 12.96 12.89 -37.48
C GLU A 13 14.41 12.53 -37.91
N GLU A 14 14.78 12.88 -39.14
CA GLU A 14 16.10 12.64 -39.71
C GLU A 14 17.16 13.57 -39.10
N GLY A 15 16.89 14.87 -38.98
CA GLY A 15 17.78 15.84 -38.36
C GLY A 15 18.02 15.55 -36.88
N TRP A 16 17.00 15.12 -36.15
CA TRP A 16 17.13 14.67 -34.77
C TRP A 16 18.00 13.41 -34.65
N ALA A 17 17.80 12.42 -35.52
CA ALA A 17 18.56 11.18 -35.50
C ALA A 17 20.04 11.41 -35.85
N ALA A 18 20.32 12.23 -36.86
CA ALA A 18 21.67 12.61 -37.26
C ALA A 18 22.38 13.40 -36.15
N LEU A 19 21.70 14.37 -35.54
CA LEU A 19 22.25 15.13 -34.42
C LEU A 19 22.52 14.25 -33.20
N THR A 20 21.58 13.35 -32.86
CA THR A 20 21.69 12.44 -31.72
C THR A 20 22.84 11.46 -31.90
N ARG A 21 23.00 10.90 -33.11
CA ARG A 21 24.11 10.01 -33.45
C ARG A 21 25.46 10.72 -33.36
N ARG A 22 25.57 11.90 -33.98
CA ARG A 22 26.80 12.71 -33.95
C ARG A 22 27.17 13.11 -32.52
N ALA A 23 26.22 13.65 -31.76
CA ALA A 23 26.44 14.04 -30.37
C ALA A 23 26.84 12.84 -29.49
N SER A 24 26.23 11.66 -29.71
CA SER A 24 26.60 10.44 -28.99
C SER A 24 28.01 9.96 -29.34
N ALA A 25 28.40 10.01 -30.63
CA ALA A 25 29.74 9.65 -31.07
C ALA A 25 30.81 10.62 -30.52
N ASP A 26 30.54 11.92 -30.56
CA ASP A 26 31.43 12.95 -30.02
C ASP A 26 31.58 12.82 -28.50
N ALA A 27 30.50 12.47 -27.78
CA ALA A 27 30.53 12.23 -26.34
C ALA A 27 31.33 10.97 -25.97
N VAL A 28 31.22 9.88 -26.74
CA VAL A 28 32.04 8.67 -26.55
C VAL A 28 33.52 8.99 -26.80
N ALA A 29 33.85 9.67 -27.90
CA ALA A 29 35.22 10.08 -28.21
C ALA A 29 35.81 11.06 -27.17
N ALA A 30 34.99 11.92 -26.57
CA ALA A 30 35.39 12.75 -25.45
C ALA A 30 35.69 11.91 -24.20
N ALA A 31 34.81 10.97 -23.84
CA ALA A 31 35.01 10.09 -22.69
C ALA A 31 36.32 9.27 -22.80
N GLU A 32 36.61 8.72 -23.99
CA GLU A 32 37.86 8.01 -24.28
C GLU A 32 39.11 8.88 -24.10
N ARG A 33 39.09 10.12 -24.61
CA ARG A 33 40.21 11.08 -24.45
C ARG A 33 40.50 11.40 -22.98
N HIS A 34 39.49 11.33 -22.11
CA HIS A 34 39.63 11.59 -20.68
C HIS A 34 39.85 10.32 -19.84
N GLY A 35 39.99 9.15 -20.47
CA GLY A 35 40.21 7.88 -19.77
C GLY A 35 38.99 7.43 -18.94
N VAL A 36 37.80 7.94 -19.23
CA VAL A 36 36.55 7.58 -18.54
C VAL A 36 35.74 6.65 -19.45
N GLN A 37 35.28 5.52 -18.93
CA GLN A 37 34.43 4.61 -19.69
C GLN A 37 33.05 5.24 -19.96
N ALA A 38 32.67 5.39 -21.23
CA ALA A 38 31.37 5.91 -21.59
C ALA A 38 30.23 5.00 -21.08
N PRO A 39 29.11 5.55 -20.57
CA PRO A 39 27.96 4.76 -20.15
C PRO A 39 27.43 3.86 -21.27
N ALA A 40 27.03 2.62 -20.94
CA ALA A 40 26.56 1.63 -21.92
C ALA A 40 25.41 2.14 -22.81
N ALA A 41 24.54 2.99 -22.27
CA ALA A 41 23.45 3.61 -23.03
C ALA A 41 23.95 4.56 -24.14
N LEU A 42 25.03 5.33 -23.89
CA LEU A 42 25.64 6.21 -24.89
C LEU A 42 26.41 5.44 -25.96
N LEU A 43 27.11 4.36 -25.57
CA LEU A 43 27.75 3.44 -26.53
C LEU A 43 26.72 2.78 -27.46
N ALA A 44 25.57 2.36 -26.91
CA ALA A 44 24.48 1.82 -27.70
C ALA A 44 23.90 2.85 -28.69
N LEU A 45 23.72 4.11 -28.27
CA LEU A 45 23.23 5.17 -29.16
C LEU A 45 24.24 5.57 -30.24
N ALA A 46 25.54 5.60 -29.93
CA ALA A 46 26.59 5.92 -30.90
C ALA A 46 26.79 4.85 -31.98
N THR A 47 26.47 3.59 -31.66
CA THR A 47 26.55 2.45 -32.59
C THR A 47 25.27 2.24 -33.41
N MET A 48 24.15 2.82 -32.99
CA MET A 48 22.89 2.80 -33.73
C MET A 48 22.98 3.62 -35.03
N THR A 49 22.36 3.11 -36.09
CA THR A 49 22.13 3.85 -37.34
C THR A 49 21.04 4.91 -37.17
N GLU A 50 21.02 5.93 -38.01
CA GLU A 50 19.98 6.97 -37.98
C GLU A 50 18.57 6.38 -38.11
N THR A 51 18.39 5.37 -38.97
CA THR A 51 17.11 4.65 -39.11
C THR A 51 16.70 3.92 -37.83
N GLN A 52 17.64 3.31 -37.11
CA GLN A 52 17.36 2.66 -35.81
C GLN A 52 17.00 3.67 -34.72
N LEU A 53 17.58 4.88 -34.76
CA LEU A 53 17.23 5.97 -33.83
C LEU A 53 15.82 6.51 -34.11
N ILE A 54 15.45 6.68 -35.39
CA ILE A 54 14.09 7.07 -35.78
C ILE A 54 13.07 6.03 -35.32
N GLU A 55 13.34 4.75 -35.57
CA GLU A 55 12.45 3.66 -35.19
C GLU A 55 12.28 3.57 -33.67
N ARG A 56 13.38 3.74 -32.93
CA ARG A 56 13.34 3.82 -31.46
C ARG A 56 12.48 4.99 -30.99
N ARG A 57 12.63 6.19 -31.57
CA ARG A 57 11.79 7.37 -31.23
C ARG A 57 10.30 7.14 -31.53
N LYS A 58 9.97 6.40 -32.60
CA LYS A 58 8.58 6.04 -32.91
C LYS A 58 7.98 5.08 -31.89
N GLN A 59 8.75 4.08 -31.44
CA GLN A 59 8.30 3.10 -30.45
C GLN A 59 8.18 3.69 -29.04
N SER A 60 9.06 4.64 -28.70
CA SER A 60 9.07 5.32 -27.41
C SER A 60 7.93 6.35 -27.22
N GLY A 61 7.21 6.67 -28.30
CA GLY A 61 6.18 7.70 -28.31
C GLY A 61 6.76 9.12 -28.09
N PRO A 62 5.93 10.17 -28.26
CA PRO A 62 6.37 11.52 -27.93
C PRO A 62 6.77 11.58 -26.45
N PRO A 63 7.88 12.27 -26.11
CA PRO A 63 8.35 12.37 -24.73
C PRO A 63 7.20 12.87 -23.86
N ARG A 64 6.92 12.15 -22.76
CA ARG A 64 5.81 12.49 -21.86
C ARG A 64 6.00 13.94 -21.43
N LYS A 65 5.11 14.84 -21.90
CA LYS A 65 5.10 16.24 -21.51
C LYS A 65 5.21 16.27 -19.99
N ARG A 66 6.30 16.84 -19.47
CA ARG A 66 6.50 16.96 -18.04
C ARG A 66 5.31 17.72 -17.47
N LEU A 67 4.44 16.97 -16.80
CA LEU A 67 3.24 17.52 -16.20
C LEU A 67 3.66 18.60 -15.22
N SER A 68 3.03 19.77 -15.33
CA SER A 68 3.30 20.87 -14.41
C SER A 68 3.11 20.37 -12.96
N PRO A 69 3.77 20.96 -11.96
CA PRO A 69 3.58 20.56 -10.56
C PRO A 69 2.11 20.48 -10.14
N MET A 70 1.25 21.32 -10.71
CA MET A 70 -0.19 21.32 -10.49
C MET A 70 -0.88 20.08 -11.10
N MET A 71 -0.49 19.68 -12.32
CA MET A 71 -1.02 18.47 -12.96
C MET A 71 -0.58 17.19 -12.25
N ARG A 72 0.63 17.15 -11.67
CA ARG A 72 1.07 16.02 -10.83
C ARG A 72 0.24 15.89 -9.56
N LEU A 73 -0.23 17.01 -8.99
CA LEU A 73 -1.14 16.99 -7.85
C LEU A 73 -2.52 16.43 -8.24
N VAL A 74 -3.02 16.82 -9.42
CA VAL A 74 -4.28 16.31 -9.98
C VAL A 74 -4.20 14.81 -10.27
N GLU A 75 -3.08 14.33 -10.82
CA GLU A 75 -2.84 12.90 -11.06
C GLU A 75 -2.78 12.11 -9.74
N ALA A 76 -2.10 12.64 -8.73
CA ALA A 76 -2.06 12.02 -7.39
C ALA A 76 -3.44 11.95 -6.74
N ASP A 77 -4.27 12.99 -6.87
CA ASP A 77 -5.63 13.00 -6.32
C ASP A 77 -6.57 12.08 -7.11
N HIS A 78 -6.38 11.94 -8.42
CA HIS A 78 -7.07 10.95 -9.24
C HIS A 78 -6.74 9.52 -8.82
N LEU A 79 -5.45 9.21 -8.60
CA LEU A 79 -5.01 7.90 -8.11
C LEU A 79 -5.55 7.61 -6.70
N ARG A 80 -5.63 8.63 -5.83
CA ARG A 80 -6.28 8.50 -4.52
C ARG A 80 -7.75 8.14 -4.66
N HIS A 81 -8.49 8.81 -5.55
CA HIS A 81 -9.89 8.49 -5.78
C HIS A 81 -10.11 7.10 -6.37
N LEU A 82 -9.23 6.63 -7.26
CA LEU A 82 -9.27 5.25 -7.76
C LEU A 82 -9.02 4.23 -6.64
N ALA A 83 -8.04 4.49 -5.76
CA ALA A 83 -7.77 3.63 -4.62
C ALA A 83 -8.95 3.59 -3.63
N GLU A 84 -9.60 4.74 -3.37
CA GLU A 84 -10.81 4.81 -2.56
C GLU A 84 -11.99 4.07 -3.20
N ALA A 85 -12.16 4.16 -4.52
CA ALA A 85 -13.18 3.43 -5.25
C ALA A 85 -12.96 1.91 -5.13
N HIS A 86 -11.73 1.44 -5.38
CA HIS A 86 -11.37 0.03 -5.22
C HIS A 86 -11.58 -0.47 -3.79
N ALA A 87 -11.30 0.34 -2.77
CA ALA A 87 -11.55 -0.02 -1.37
C ALA A 87 -13.05 -0.14 -1.06
N ARG A 88 -13.90 0.70 -1.66
CA ARG A 88 -15.36 0.58 -1.53
C ARG A 88 -15.88 -0.66 -2.24
N ASP A 89 -15.39 -0.94 -3.45
CA ASP A 89 -15.78 -2.13 -4.22
C ASP A 89 -15.40 -3.41 -3.46
N ALA A 90 -14.18 -3.50 -2.92
CA ALA A 90 -13.76 -4.63 -2.10
C ALA A 90 -14.60 -4.81 -0.82
N GLN A 91 -15.04 -3.70 -0.20
CA GLN A 91 -15.91 -3.75 0.96
C GLN A 91 -17.33 -4.19 0.57
N GLN A 92 -17.83 -3.78 -0.60
CA GLN A 92 -19.11 -4.22 -1.13
C GLN A 92 -19.08 -5.72 -1.47
N ASP A 93 -18.03 -6.19 -2.14
CA ASP A 93 -17.84 -7.62 -2.45
C ASP A 93 -17.82 -8.48 -1.17
N LYS A 94 -17.22 -7.97 -0.10
CA LYS A 94 -17.24 -8.63 1.21
C LYS A 94 -18.66 -8.73 1.78
N LEU A 95 -19.44 -7.63 1.72
CA LEU A 95 -20.83 -7.64 2.19
C LEU A 95 -21.70 -8.57 1.36
N ASP A 96 -21.49 -8.61 0.04
CA ASP A 96 -22.21 -9.50 -0.86
C ASP A 96 -21.86 -10.98 -0.60
N ALA A 97 -20.59 -11.28 -0.31
CA ALA A 97 -20.16 -12.62 0.08
C ALA A 97 -20.75 -13.05 1.44
N GLU A 98 -20.82 -12.15 2.41
CA GLU A 98 -21.46 -12.40 3.71
C GLU A 98 -22.98 -12.62 3.55
N ALA A 99 -23.64 -11.83 2.70
CA ALA A 99 -25.05 -12.00 2.36
C ALA A 99 -25.31 -13.36 1.69
N ALA A 100 -24.50 -13.75 0.70
CA ALA A 100 -24.59 -15.04 0.03
C ALA A 100 -24.38 -16.21 1.01
N ALA A 101 -23.41 -16.10 1.92
CA ALA A 101 -23.18 -17.11 2.96
C ALA A 101 -24.36 -17.22 3.93
N SER A 102 -24.99 -16.09 4.29
CA SER A 102 -26.19 -16.09 5.15
C SER A 102 -27.39 -16.74 4.47
N ALA A 103 -27.60 -16.47 3.18
CA ALA A 103 -28.66 -17.07 2.37
C ALA A 103 -28.47 -18.59 2.25
N ALA A 104 -27.24 -19.05 1.98
CA ALA A 104 -26.93 -20.47 1.90
C ALA A 104 -27.17 -21.20 3.23
N ARG A 105 -26.89 -20.57 4.38
CA ARG A 105 -27.20 -21.15 5.69
C ARG A 105 -28.70 -21.25 5.92
N ALA A 106 -29.46 -20.21 5.57
CA ALA A 106 -30.92 -20.23 5.69
C ALA A 106 -31.55 -21.34 4.82
N GLU A 107 -31.06 -21.51 3.59
CA GLU A 107 -31.51 -22.57 2.68
C GLU A 107 -31.16 -23.98 3.21
N ALA A 108 -29.96 -24.15 3.77
CA ALA A 108 -29.55 -25.40 4.41
C ALA A 108 -30.41 -25.75 5.63
N GLU A 109 -30.73 -24.76 6.48
CA GLU A 109 -31.64 -24.95 7.62
C GLU A 109 -33.05 -25.28 7.16
N GLN A 110 -33.57 -24.60 6.13
CA GLN A 110 -34.88 -24.89 5.56
C GLN A 110 -34.92 -26.32 5.00
N SER A 111 -33.88 -26.74 4.28
CA SER A 111 -33.74 -28.09 3.75
C SER A 111 -33.70 -29.14 4.87
N ALA A 112 -32.99 -28.87 5.97
CA ALA A 112 -32.94 -29.75 7.14
C ALA A 112 -34.30 -29.88 7.83
N ARG A 113 -35.07 -28.78 7.93
CA ARG A 113 -36.44 -28.80 8.48
C ARG A 113 -37.38 -29.61 7.59
N THR A 114 -37.33 -29.41 6.28
CA THR A 114 -38.12 -30.18 5.30
C THR A 114 -37.79 -31.67 5.36
N ALA A 115 -36.50 -32.03 5.40
CA ALA A 115 -36.08 -33.43 5.53
C ALA A 115 -36.55 -34.07 6.86
N THR A 116 -36.54 -33.31 7.96
CA THR A 116 -37.04 -33.78 9.26
C THR A 116 -38.55 -34.00 9.23
N SER A 117 -39.30 -33.06 8.64
CA SER A 117 -40.75 -33.18 8.46
C SER A 117 -41.12 -34.38 7.59
N ALA A 118 -40.43 -34.59 6.46
CA ALA A 118 -40.63 -35.74 5.59
C ALA A 118 -40.35 -37.07 6.31
N ARG A 119 -39.31 -37.14 7.15
CA ARG A 119 -39.02 -38.32 7.97
C ARG A 119 -40.11 -38.60 9.01
N GLN A 120 -40.65 -37.55 9.64
CA GLN A 120 -41.77 -37.69 10.59
C GLN A 120 -43.04 -38.19 9.89
N GLN A 121 -43.35 -37.65 8.71
CA GLN A 121 -44.48 -38.11 7.90
C GLN A 121 -44.31 -39.58 7.48
N ALA A 122 -43.11 -39.98 7.05
CA ALA A 122 -42.82 -41.37 6.69
C ALA A 122 -43.02 -42.32 7.89
N ARG A 123 -42.59 -41.93 9.10
CA ARG A 123 -42.83 -42.70 10.32
C ARG A 123 -44.32 -42.83 10.64
N ALA A 124 -45.09 -41.74 10.55
CA ALA A 124 -46.53 -41.78 10.79
C ALA A 124 -47.27 -42.69 9.79
N VAL A 125 -46.90 -42.65 8.51
CA VAL A 125 -47.46 -43.56 7.49
C VAL A 125 -47.10 -45.02 7.79
N GLN A 126 -45.88 -45.29 8.24
CA GLN A 126 -45.44 -46.64 8.60
C GLN A 126 -46.18 -47.18 9.83
N GLU A 127 -46.39 -46.37 10.86
CA GLU A 127 -47.19 -46.71 12.04
C GLU A 127 -48.65 -46.98 11.66
N GLN A 128 -49.24 -46.15 10.80
CA GLN A 128 -50.61 -46.33 10.32
C GLN A 128 -50.75 -47.60 9.45
N SER A 129 -49.73 -47.93 8.66
CA SER A 129 -49.69 -49.19 7.90
C SER A 129 -49.62 -50.40 8.83
N ALA A 130 -48.77 -50.36 9.86
CA ALA A 130 -48.66 -51.43 10.85
C ALA A 130 -49.97 -51.65 11.63
N GLN A 131 -50.67 -50.57 11.99
CA GLN A 131 -51.99 -50.65 12.62
C GLN A 131 -53.02 -51.31 11.69
N LYS A 132 -53.11 -50.90 10.43
CA LYS A 132 -54.03 -51.51 9.45
C LYS A 132 -53.71 -52.99 9.19
N GLU A 133 -52.44 -53.37 9.21
CA GLU A 133 -52.04 -54.77 9.08
C GLU A 133 -52.44 -55.60 10.30
N ALA A 134 -52.31 -55.05 11.52
CA ALA A 134 -52.77 -55.68 12.75
C ALA A 134 -54.30 -55.84 12.77
N GLU A 135 -55.04 -54.82 12.32
CA GLU A 135 -56.51 -54.85 12.21
C GLU A 135 -56.97 -55.92 11.20
N ARG A 136 -56.39 -55.96 9.99
CA ARG A 136 -56.69 -57.01 9.02
C ARG A 136 -56.30 -58.41 9.51
N ALA A 137 -55.28 -58.52 10.37
CA ALA A 137 -54.92 -59.79 10.98
C ALA A 137 -55.98 -60.23 12.00
N ALA A 138 -56.49 -59.31 12.82
CA ALA A 138 -57.58 -59.55 13.77
C ALA A 138 -58.88 -59.99 13.05
N GLU A 139 -59.28 -59.27 12.00
CA GLU A 139 -60.45 -59.61 11.17
C GLU A 139 -60.34 -61.03 10.58
N ARG A 140 -59.14 -61.42 10.11
CA ARG A 140 -58.91 -62.78 9.59
C ARG A 140 -59.08 -63.85 10.66
N THR A 141 -58.62 -63.59 11.88
CA THR A 141 -58.84 -64.52 13.01
C THR A 141 -60.31 -64.63 13.38
N GLU A 142 -61.06 -63.52 13.42
CA GLU A 142 -62.49 -63.53 13.70
C GLU A 142 -63.27 -64.28 12.61
N HIS A 143 -62.98 -64.01 11.33
CA HIS A 143 -63.57 -64.76 10.22
C HIS A 143 -63.24 -66.24 10.31
N HIS A 144 -62.00 -66.61 10.70
CA HIS A 144 -61.64 -68.01 10.87
C HIS A 144 -62.44 -68.67 12.00
N GLN A 145 -62.63 -68.00 13.13
CA GLN A 145 -63.44 -68.49 14.25
C GLN A 145 -64.92 -68.65 13.86
N ALA A 146 -65.50 -67.67 13.15
CA ALA A 146 -66.87 -67.76 12.65
C ALA A 146 -67.07 -68.94 11.71
N VAL A 147 -66.10 -69.22 10.82
CA VAL A 147 -66.14 -70.39 9.92
C VAL A 147 -66.05 -71.71 10.71
N GLN A 148 -65.27 -71.78 11.78
CA GLN A 148 -65.20 -72.97 12.63
C GLN A 148 -66.49 -73.19 13.42
N GLN A 149 -67.10 -72.12 13.93
CA GLN A 149 -68.38 -72.19 14.63
C GLN A 149 -69.50 -72.68 13.70
N LEU A 150 -69.59 -72.14 12.49
CA LEU A 150 -70.55 -72.60 11.48
C LEU A 150 -70.34 -74.08 11.12
N ARG A 151 -69.09 -74.56 11.05
CA ARG A 151 -68.80 -75.99 10.83
C ARG A 151 -69.26 -76.86 12.00
N GLY A 152 -69.10 -76.38 13.23
CA GLY A 152 -69.61 -77.04 14.44
C GLY A 152 -71.13 -77.15 14.42
N GLU A 153 -71.83 -76.05 14.12
CA GLU A 153 -73.29 -75.99 14.01
C GLU A 153 -73.82 -76.93 12.91
N ILE A 154 -73.17 -76.94 11.73
CA ILE A 154 -73.51 -77.89 10.64
C ILE A 154 -73.31 -79.34 11.08
N GLY A 155 -72.27 -79.63 11.86
CA GLY A 155 -72.02 -80.96 12.43
C GLY A 155 -73.10 -81.39 13.41
N GLN A 156 -73.52 -80.49 14.30
CA GLN A 156 -74.60 -80.71 15.27
C GLN A 156 -75.92 -80.99 14.55
N ILE A 157 -76.29 -80.13 13.59
CA ILE A 157 -77.52 -80.29 12.79
C ILE A 157 -77.52 -81.65 12.07
N ARG A 158 -76.38 -82.10 11.52
CA ARG A 158 -76.29 -83.43 10.90
C ARG A 158 -76.51 -84.57 11.89
N ALA A 159 -75.95 -84.47 13.10
CA ALA A 159 -76.14 -85.49 14.13
C ALA A 159 -77.61 -85.56 14.58
N ASP A 160 -78.22 -84.39 14.84
CA ASP A 160 -79.61 -84.29 15.26
C ASP A 160 -80.57 -84.79 14.17
N THR A 161 -80.33 -84.41 12.91
CA THR A 161 -81.10 -84.90 11.76
C THR A 161 -80.96 -86.43 11.61
N SER A 162 -79.76 -86.98 11.80
CA SER A 162 -79.55 -88.43 11.74
C SER A 162 -80.27 -89.19 12.86
N ALA A 163 -80.36 -88.60 14.06
CA ALA A 163 -81.10 -89.16 15.18
C ALA A 163 -82.62 -89.08 14.96
N GLU A 164 -83.11 -87.97 14.40
CA GLU A 164 -84.50 -87.78 14.02
C GLU A 164 -84.94 -88.79 12.95
N ILE A 165 -84.10 -89.00 11.91
CA ILE A 165 -84.32 -90.01 10.88
C ILE A 165 -84.40 -91.43 11.49
N GLY A 166 -83.61 -91.71 12.53
CA GLY A 166 -83.67 -92.98 13.27
C GLY A 166 -84.98 -93.18 14.04
N ARG A 167 -85.52 -92.13 14.67
CA ARG A 167 -86.83 -92.14 15.33
C ARG A 167 -87.97 -92.33 14.34
N ILE A 168 -87.97 -91.55 13.26
CA ILE A 168 -88.97 -91.62 12.19
C ILE A 168 -88.98 -93.02 11.56
N ARG A 169 -87.83 -93.67 11.41
CA ARG A 169 -87.74 -95.04 10.89
C ARG A 169 -88.39 -96.08 11.83
N ALA A 170 -88.21 -95.95 13.14
CA ALA A 170 -88.82 -96.85 14.12
C ALA A 170 -90.35 -96.66 14.24
N GLU A 171 -90.82 -95.42 14.07
CA GLU A 171 -92.24 -95.08 14.04
C GLU A 171 -92.91 -95.57 12.74
N ALA A 172 -92.23 -95.42 11.60
CA ALA A 172 -92.68 -95.89 10.30
C ALA A 172 -92.89 -97.42 10.26
N GLU A 173 -92.08 -98.21 10.97
CA GLU A 173 -92.25 -99.66 11.08
C GLU A 173 -93.54 -100.07 11.81
N GLY A 174 -94.02 -99.26 12.77
CA GLY A 174 -95.32 -99.44 13.44
C GLY A 174 -96.51 -98.95 12.59
N GLU A 175 -96.29 -97.94 11.76
CA GLU A 175 -97.31 -97.37 10.88
C GLU A 175 -97.57 -98.25 9.64
N ILE A 176 -96.56 -98.96 9.14
CA ILE A 176 -96.66 -99.93 8.02
C ILE A 176 -97.69 -101.05 8.31
N ALA A 177 -97.90 -101.42 9.58
CA ALA A 177 -98.93 -102.39 9.97
C ALA A 177 -100.37 -101.83 9.91
N ARG A 178 -100.54 -100.51 10.06
CA ARG A 178 -101.85 -99.81 9.92
C ARG A 178 -102.14 -99.44 8.46
N ILE A 179 -101.11 -99.02 7.72
CA ILE A 179 -101.17 -98.62 6.32
C ILE A 179 -101.62 -99.77 5.40
N ARG A 180 -101.42 -101.05 5.75
CA ARG A 180 -101.92 -102.16 4.92
C ARG A 180 -103.46 -102.18 4.80
N THR A 181 -104.17 -101.63 5.78
CA THR A 181 -105.64 -101.54 5.79
C THR A 181 -106.14 -100.27 5.10
N ASP A 182 -105.34 -99.19 5.15
CA ASP A 182 -105.65 -97.90 4.52
C ASP A 182 -105.11 -97.79 3.08
N ALA A 183 -104.20 -98.66 2.64
CA ALA A 183 -103.53 -98.63 1.34
C ALA A 183 -104.48 -98.78 0.15
N THR A 184 -105.63 -99.45 0.32
CA THR A 184 -106.65 -99.54 -0.73
C THR A 184 -107.47 -98.27 -0.90
N ALA A 185 -107.52 -97.39 0.11
CA ALA A 185 -108.16 -96.06 0.04
C ALA A 185 -107.14 -94.93 -0.21
N GLY A 186 -105.92 -95.07 0.30
CA GLY A 186 -104.85 -94.06 0.22
C GLY A 186 -104.18 -93.96 -1.14
N VAL A 187 -104.19 -95.00 -1.98
CA VAL A 187 -103.57 -94.98 -3.33
C VAL A 187 -104.28 -93.98 -4.27
N GLU A 188 -105.58 -93.72 -4.09
CA GLU A 188 -106.29 -92.71 -4.88
C GLU A 188 -106.04 -91.28 -4.38
N GLN A 189 -105.92 -91.07 -3.06
CA GLN A 189 -105.59 -89.78 -2.46
C GLN A 189 -104.13 -89.38 -2.69
N THR A 190 -103.17 -90.30 -2.50
CA THR A 190 -101.74 -90.04 -2.76
C THR A 190 -101.46 -89.74 -4.23
N ARG A 191 -102.25 -90.27 -5.16
CA ARG A 191 -102.12 -89.91 -6.58
C ARG A 191 -102.56 -88.47 -6.86
N ALA A 192 -103.53 -87.93 -6.12
CA ALA A 192 -103.94 -86.54 -6.20
C ALA A 192 -102.94 -85.59 -5.51
N ASP A 193 -102.45 -85.96 -4.33
CA ASP A 193 -101.49 -85.16 -3.56
C ASP A 193 -100.08 -85.16 -4.19
N ALA A 194 -99.63 -86.30 -4.73
CA ALA A 194 -98.37 -86.37 -5.46
C ALA A 194 -98.41 -85.53 -6.73
N ASN A 195 -99.53 -85.49 -7.46
CA ASN A 195 -99.68 -84.61 -8.62
C ASN A 195 -99.61 -83.13 -8.23
N THR A 196 -100.15 -82.76 -7.06
CA THR A 196 -100.12 -81.39 -6.54
C THR A 196 -98.71 -81.00 -6.03
N GLN A 197 -98.02 -81.90 -5.33
CA GLN A 197 -96.64 -81.69 -4.89
C GLN A 197 -95.65 -81.69 -6.05
N ILE A 198 -95.85 -82.53 -7.08
CA ILE A 198 -95.05 -82.50 -8.31
C ILE A 198 -95.27 -81.18 -9.06
N ALA A 199 -96.50 -80.64 -9.08
CA ALA A 199 -96.75 -79.32 -9.64
C ALA A 199 -96.03 -78.21 -8.85
N ALA A 200 -96.10 -78.23 -7.53
CA ALA A 200 -95.41 -77.27 -6.66
C ALA A 200 -93.87 -77.35 -6.76
N VAL A 201 -93.31 -78.55 -6.82
CA VAL A 201 -91.86 -78.76 -7.01
C VAL A 201 -91.42 -78.33 -8.40
N ARG A 202 -92.23 -78.56 -9.44
CA ARG A 202 -91.94 -78.05 -10.80
C ARG A 202 -91.97 -76.53 -10.85
N GLU A 203 -92.91 -75.90 -10.15
CA GLU A 203 -92.97 -74.44 -10.05
C GLU A 203 -91.78 -73.87 -9.25
N GLN A 204 -91.40 -74.51 -8.13
CA GLN A 204 -90.22 -74.14 -7.36
C GLN A 204 -88.91 -74.36 -8.14
N LEU A 205 -88.82 -75.43 -8.91
CA LEU A 205 -87.69 -75.72 -9.79
C LEU A 205 -87.60 -74.68 -10.91
N ALA A 206 -88.71 -74.35 -11.56
CA ALA A 206 -88.76 -73.29 -12.57
C ALA A 206 -88.38 -71.92 -11.99
N ALA A 207 -88.84 -71.59 -10.77
CA ALA A 207 -88.45 -70.37 -10.08
C ALA A 207 -86.97 -70.36 -9.65
N ALA A 208 -86.42 -71.52 -9.28
CA ALA A 208 -85.01 -71.68 -8.94
C ALA A 208 -84.10 -71.59 -10.17
N GLU A 209 -84.52 -72.19 -11.29
CA GLU A 209 -83.85 -72.09 -12.59
C GLU A 209 -83.88 -70.64 -13.09
N ALA A 210 -85.03 -69.97 -13.05
CA ALA A 210 -85.13 -68.55 -13.41
C ALA A 210 -84.22 -67.66 -12.55
N ARG A 211 -84.11 -67.91 -11.24
CA ARG A 211 -83.16 -67.20 -10.35
C ARG A 211 -81.70 -67.58 -10.60
N ALA A 212 -81.43 -68.80 -11.06
CA ALA A 212 -80.07 -69.22 -11.42
C ALA A 212 -79.63 -68.56 -12.73
N GLU A 213 -80.52 -68.48 -13.72
CA GLU A 213 -80.33 -67.75 -14.97
C GLU A 213 -80.15 -66.26 -14.72
N GLN A 214 -80.99 -65.66 -13.86
CA GLN A 214 -80.84 -64.26 -13.46
C GLN A 214 -79.47 -64.01 -12.82
N ARG A 215 -79.04 -64.84 -11.86
CA ARG A 215 -77.72 -64.71 -11.23
C ARG A 215 -76.56 -64.99 -12.18
N ALA A 216 -76.77 -65.80 -13.22
CA ALA A 216 -75.77 -66.04 -14.26
C ALA A 216 -75.65 -64.80 -15.17
N ALA A 217 -76.77 -64.18 -15.53
CA ALA A 217 -76.83 -62.94 -16.28
C ALA A 217 -76.20 -61.76 -15.50
N GLU A 218 -76.50 -61.61 -14.21
CA GLU A 218 -75.89 -60.61 -13.33
C GLU A 218 -74.37 -60.78 -13.25
N ARG A 219 -73.88 -62.01 -13.02
CA ARG A 219 -72.43 -62.30 -13.00
C ARG A 219 -71.76 -62.12 -14.36
N ALA A 220 -72.49 -62.30 -15.46
CA ALA A 220 -71.97 -62.03 -16.80
C ALA A 220 -71.86 -60.51 -17.02
N ALA A 221 -72.87 -59.73 -16.60
CA ALA A 221 -72.86 -58.29 -16.67
C ALA A 221 -71.77 -57.66 -15.78
N GLU A 222 -71.58 -58.15 -14.55
CA GLU A 222 -70.49 -57.71 -13.67
C GLU A 222 -69.10 -58.00 -14.27
N ARG A 223 -68.91 -59.20 -14.86
CA ARG A 223 -67.65 -59.54 -15.53
C ARG A 223 -67.38 -58.63 -16.73
N ALA A 224 -68.39 -58.36 -17.55
CA ALA A 224 -68.26 -57.44 -18.67
C ALA A 224 -67.94 -56.00 -18.20
N ALA A 225 -68.58 -55.54 -17.12
CA ALA A 225 -68.30 -54.23 -16.54
C ALA A 225 -66.87 -54.14 -15.97
N HIS A 226 -66.40 -55.19 -15.29
CA HIS A 226 -65.02 -55.28 -14.80
C HIS A 226 -63.99 -55.30 -15.94
N GLU A 227 -64.24 -56.06 -17.01
CA GLU A 227 -63.37 -56.07 -18.18
C GLU A 227 -63.30 -54.70 -18.85
N GLN A 228 -64.43 -54.00 -19.00
CA GLN A 228 -64.46 -52.62 -19.50
C GLN A 228 -63.69 -51.66 -18.58
N ALA A 229 -63.83 -51.77 -17.27
CA ALA A 229 -63.09 -50.95 -16.31
C ALA A 229 -61.57 -51.21 -16.40
N LEU A 230 -61.15 -52.48 -16.48
CA LEU A 230 -59.75 -52.85 -16.67
C LEU A 230 -59.21 -52.32 -18.00
N GLN A 231 -60.00 -52.37 -19.07
CA GLN A 231 -59.59 -51.84 -20.36
C GLN A 231 -59.44 -50.32 -20.33
N ARG A 232 -60.32 -49.62 -19.62
CA ARG A 232 -60.22 -48.17 -19.42
C ARG A 232 -58.94 -47.81 -18.65
N VAL A 233 -58.67 -48.50 -17.55
CA VAL A 233 -57.43 -48.31 -16.77
C VAL A 233 -56.19 -48.61 -17.62
N ARG A 234 -56.19 -49.67 -18.43
CA ARG A 234 -55.06 -49.97 -19.35
C ARG A 234 -54.82 -48.85 -20.36
N ASN A 235 -55.88 -48.28 -20.91
CA ASN A 235 -55.77 -47.18 -21.86
C ASN A 235 -55.24 -45.91 -21.19
N GLU A 236 -55.75 -45.56 -20.00
CA GLU A 236 -55.26 -44.43 -19.21
C GLU A 236 -53.77 -44.60 -18.84
N LEU A 237 -53.36 -45.81 -18.44
CA LEU A 237 -51.97 -46.11 -18.09
C LEU A 237 -51.06 -46.06 -19.31
N ALA A 238 -51.54 -46.47 -20.49
CA ALA A 238 -50.81 -46.32 -21.75
C ALA A 238 -50.65 -44.84 -22.13
N GLN A 239 -51.69 -44.02 -21.92
CA GLN A 239 -51.65 -42.59 -22.19
C GLN A 239 -50.69 -41.86 -21.25
N VAL A 240 -50.77 -42.11 -19.93
CA VAL A 240 -49.83 -41.55 -18.95
C VAL A 240 -48.37 -41.93 -19.26
N ARG A 241 -48.13 -43.15 -19.74
CA ARG A 241 -46.77 -43.57 -20.18
C ARG A 241 -46.30 -42.81 -21.41
N ALA A 242 -47.18 -42.55 -22.37
CA ALA A 242 -46.84 -41.77 -23.56
C ALA A 242 -46.54 -40.31 -23.19
N ASP A 243 -47.36 -39.71 -22.33
CA ASP A 243 -47.17 -38.34 -21.84
C ASP A 243 -45.86 -38.21 -21.05
N ALA A 244 -45.60 -39.13 -20.11
CA ALA A 244 -44.35 -39.16 -19.35
C ALA A 244 -43.12 -39.36 -20.26
N ALA A 245 -43.22 -40.19 -21.31
CA ALA A 245 -42.14 -40.35 -22.27
C ALA A 245 -41.88 -39.07 -23.07
N ALA A 246 -42.94 -38.34 -23.45
CA ALA A 246 -42.84 -37.06 -24.14
C ALA A 246 -42.21 -35.98 -23.23
N GLU A 247 -42.62 -35.90 -21.96
CA GLU A 247 -42.02 -34.99 -20.98
C GLU A 247 -40.54 -35.28 -20.74
N VAL A 248 -40.16 -36.56 -20.60
CA VAL A 248 -38.76 -36.96 -20.44
C VAL A 248 -37.94 -36.62 -21.69
N ALA A 249 -38.49 -36.78 -22.89
CA ALA A 249 -37.83 -36.38 -24.14
C ALA A 249 -37.61 -34.86 -24.18
N ALA A 250 -38.64 -34.07 -23.87
CA ALA A 250 -38.54 -32.62 -23.82
C ALA A 250 -37.54 -32.13 -22.76
N ALA A 251 -37.51 -32.75 -21.58
CA ALA A 251 -36.55 -32.43 -20.53
C ALA A 251 -35.11 -32.74 -20.97
N ARG A 252 -34.88 -33.86 -21.68
CA ARG A 252 -33.56 -34.20 -22.22
C ARG A 252 -33.08 -33.18 -23.26
N GLU A 253 -33.97 -32.75 -24.16
CA GLU A 253 -33.63 -31.70 -25.14
C GLU A 253 -33.29 -30.37 -24.45
N GLN A 254 -34.03 -30.00 -23.39
CA GLN A 254 -33.72 -28.81 -22.60
C GLN A 254 -32.35 -28.90 -21.92
N VAL A 255 -31.99 -30.08 -21.36
CA VAL A 255 -30.67 -30.31 -20.77
C VAL A 255 -29.57 -30.20 -21.82
N ILE A 256 -29.72 -30.83 -22.99
CA ILE A 256 -28.75 -30.74 -24.08
C ILE A 256 -28.58 -29.28 -24.54
N ALA A 257 -29.68 -28.53 -24.69
CA ALA A 257 -29.64 -27.12 -25.06
C ALA A 257 -28.97 -26.25 -23.96
N ALA A 258 -29.20 -26.56 -22.69
CA ALA A 258 -28.56 -25.87 -21.57
C ALA A 258 -27.06 -26.16 -21.50
N GLU A 259 -26.66 -27.42 -21.71
CA GLU A 259 -25.26 -27.85 -21.79
C GLU A 259 -24.54 -27.18 -22.97
N ALA A 260 -25.17 -27.13 -24.14
CA ALA A 260 -24.62 -26.42 -25.30
C ALA A 260 -24.39 -24.93 -25.02
N ARG A 261 -25.35 -24.25 -24.37
CA ARG A 261 -25.19 -22.85 -23.94
C ARG A 261 -24.12 -22.68 -22.85
N ALA A 262 -23.95 -23.66 -21.97
CA ALA A 262 -22.91 -23.63 -20.95
C ALA A 262 -21.52 -23.81 -21.58
N ALA A 263 -21.39 -24.71 -22.56
CA ALA A 263 -20.18 -24.90 -23.34
C ALA A 263 -19.82 -23.62 -24.13
N GLN A 264 -20.79 -23.02 -24.83
CA GLN A 264 -20.58 -21.75 -25.54
C GLN A 264 -20.10 -20.64 -24.59
N ARG A 265 -20.75 -20.46 -23.43
CA ARG A 265 -20.31 -19.47 -22.43
C ARG A 265 -18.94 -19.77 -21.82
N SER A 266 -18.50 -21.03 -21.84
CA SER A 266 -17.15 -21.39 -21.41
C SER A 266 -16.10 -21.00 -22.45
N GLU A 267 -16.39 -21.23 -23.74
CA GLU A 267 -15.53 -20.82 -24.86
C GLU A 267 -15.42 -19.29 -24.95
N GLU A 268 -16.55 -18.58 -24.81
CA GLU A 268 -16.58 -17.11 -24.78
C GLU A 268 -15.71 -16.56 -23.65
N ARG A 269 -15.79 -17.14 -22.44
CA ARG A 269 -14.95 -16.72 -21.31
C ARG A 269 -13.47 -17.05 -21.50
N ILE A 270 -13.14 -18.15 -22.16
CA ILE A 270 -11.74 -18.47 -22.50
C ILE A 270 -11.22 -17.45 -23.52
N ALA A 271 -12.00 -17.13 -24.56
CA ALA A 271 -11.64 -16.13 -25.56
C ALA A 271 -11.50 -14.72 -24.96
N GLU A 272 -12.40 -14.33 -24.06
CA GLU A 272 -12.34 -13.04 -23.35
C GLU A 272 -11.09 -12.96 -22.45
N ARG A 273 -10.76 -14.03 -21.70
CA ARG A 273 -9.53 -14.09 -20.91
C ARG A 273 -8.28 -14.00 -21.77
N ALA A 274 -8.25 -14.70 -22.91
CA ALA A 274 -7.11 -14.62 -23.83
C ALA A 274 -6.91 -13.19 -24.34
N ARG A 275 -7.98 -12.49 -24.73
CA ARG A 275 -7.91 -11.07 -25.15
C ARG A 275 -7.45 -10.16 -24.02
N ALA A 276 -7.97 -10.35 -22.81
CA ALA A 276 -7.56 -9.57 -21.65
C ALA A 276 -6.08 -9.80 -21.28
N GLU A 277 -5.59 -11.04 -21.42
CA GLU A 277 -4.18 -11.38 -21.23
C GLU A 277 -3.29 -10.74 -22.30
N GLU A 278 -3.70 -10.76 -23.58
CA GLU A 278 -3.01 -10.07 -24.66
C GLU A 278 -2.94 -8.55 -24.42
N GLU A 279 -4.05 -7.93 -24.00
CA GLU A 279 -4.07 -6.50 -23.65
C GLU A 279 -3.17 -6.19 -22.44
N MET A 280 -3.18 -7.03 -21.41
CA MET A 280 -2.28 -6.87 -20.27
C MET A 280 -0.80 -7.02 -20.67
N GLN A 281 -0.47 -7.97 -21.55
CA GLN A 281 0.88 -8.13 -22.05
C GLN A 281 1.31 -6.92 -22.88
N ARG A 282 0.40 -6.38 -23.71
CA ARG A 282 0.65 -5.15 -24.46
C ARG A 282 0.91 -3.96 -23.54
N LEU A 283 0.06 -3.77 -22.53
CA LEU A 283 0.22 -2.69 -21.53
C LEU A 283 1.52 -2.85 -20.73
N ARG A 284 1.92 -4.08 -20.36
CA ARG A 284 3.21 -4.32 -19.71
C ARG A 284 4.38 -3.94 -20.63
N GLY A 285 4.31 -4.32 -21.90
CA GLY A 285 5.30 -3.91 -22.91
C GLY A 285 5.38 -2.39 -23.04
N GLU A 286 4.23 -1.70 -23.14
CA GLU A 286 4.15 -0.24 -23.20
C GLU A 286 4.73 0.44 -21.94
N ILE A 287 4.49 -0.13 -20.76
CA ILE A 287 5.04 0.36 -19.48
C ILE A 287 6.56 0.15 -19.43
N GLU A 288 7.05 -1.03 -19.80
CA GLU A 288 8.50 -1.32 -19.85
C GLU A 288 9.22 -0.40 -20.84
N GLN A 289 8.61 -0.16 -22.00
CA GLN A 289 9.09 0.80 -23.00
C GLN A 289 9.18 2.20 -22.38
N ALA A 290 8.08 2.68 -21.79
CA ALA A 290 8.05 4.00 -21.15
C ALA A 290 9.07 4.13 -20.00
N HIS A 291 9.34 3.06 -19.26
CA HIS A 291 10.40 3.03 -18.24
C HIS A 291 11.80 3.11 -18.86
N ALA A 292 12.05 2.39 -19.95
CA ALA A 292 13.32 2.44 -20.66
C ALA A 292 13.57 3.85 -21.25
N ASP A 293 12.52 4.49 -21.76
CA ASP A 293 12.59 5.84 -22.33
C ASP A 293 12.81 6.89 -21.24
N ALA A 294 12.07 6.80 -20.14
CA ALA A 294 12.28 7.68 -19.00
C ALA A 294 13.68 7.52 -18.41
N ALA A 295 14.21 6.29 -18.34
CA ALA A 295 15.57 6.03 -17.89
C ALA A 295 16.61 6.64 -18.85
N ALA A 296 16.37 6.54 -20.17
CA ALA A 296 17.22 7.16 -21.18
C ALA A 296 17.18 8.69 -21.11
N GLU A 297 16.01 9.30 -20.93
CA GLU A 297 15.86 10.75 -20.72
C GLU A 297 16.55 11.22 -19.45
N ILE A 298 16.40 10.48 -18.34
CA ILE A 298 17.08 10.81 -17.07
C ILE A 298 18.60 10.72 -17.25
N ALA A 299 19.10 9.70 -17.96
CA ALA A 299 20.51 9.58 -18.27
C ALA A 299 20.99 10.74 -19.16
N GLY A 300 20.23 11.12 -20.18
CA GLY A 300 20.51 12.27 -21.04
C GLY A 300 20.53 13.59 -20.27
N ALA A 301 19.52 13.84 -19.44
CA ALA A 301 19.43 15.03 -18.60
C ALA A 301 20.57 15.11 -17.57
N ARG A 302 20.97 13.97 -16.98
CA ARG A 302 22.14 13.89 -16.09
C ARG A 302 23.44 14.15 -16.85
N GLY A 303 23.58 13.61 -18.06
CA GLY A 303 24.72 13.89 -18.94
C GLY A 303 24.83 15.37 -19.29
N TRP A 304 23.72 15.99 -19.69
CA TRP A 304 23.65 17.43 -20.00
C TRP A 304 23.97 18.29 -18.78
N ALA A 305 23.36 18.00 -17.63
CA ALA A 305 23.64 18.71 -16.38
C ALA A 305 25.10 18.56 -15.94
N SER A 306 25.68 17.36 -16.09
CA SER A 306 27.10 17.12 -15.83
C SER A 306 27.99 17.92 -16.77
N GLY A 307 27.62 18.04 -18.05
CA GLY A 307 28.31 18.86 -19.04
C GLY A 307 28.24 20.36 -18.73
N GLU A 308 27.07 20.88 -18.37
CA GLU A 308 26.89 22.27 -17.93
C GLU A 308 27.68 22.58 -16.66
N ILE A 309 27.69 21.67 -15.68
CA ILE A 309 28.49 21.81 -14.47
C ILE A 309 29.98 21.83 -14.80
N ALA A 310 30.44 20.99 -15.73
CA ALA A 310 31.83 20.98 -16.17
C ALA A 310 32.20 22.29 -16.88
N ALA A 311 31.37 22.75 -17.81
CA ALA A 311 31.57 24.02 -18.53
C ALA A 311 31.55 25.23 -17.57
N ALA A 312 30.62 25.25 -16.61
CA ALA A 312 30.56 26.29 -15.58
C ALA A 312 31.79 26.25 -14.67
N ARG A 313 32.31 25.06 -14.33
CA ARG A 313 33.56 24.93 -13.57
C ARG A 313 34.77 25.40 -14.36
N GLU A 314 34.88 25.06 -15.63
CA GLU A 314 35.97 25.54 -16.50
C GLU A 314 35.90 27.07 -16.67
N ALA A 315 34.70 27.63 -16.88
CA ALA A 315 34.49 29.07 -16.95
C ALA A 315 34.86 29.77 -15.64
N ALA A 316 34.43 29.22 -14.50
CA ALA A 316 34.79 29.73 -13.18
C ALA A 316 36.30 29.62 -12.91
N GLN A 317 36.95 28.52 -13.31
CA GLN A 317 38.40 28.35 -13.19
C GLN A 317 39.15 29.32 -14.11
N ALA A 318 38.66 29.59 -15.32
CA ALA A 318 39.23 30.59 -16.22
C ALA A 318 39.04 32.02 -15.69
N GLU A 319 37.95 32.29 -14.97
CA GLU A 319 37.72 33.57 -14.30
C GLU A 319 38.57 33.73 -13.05
N ILE A 320 38.73 32.67 -12.25
CA ILE A 320 39.69 32.59 -11.14
C ILE A 320 41.12 32.81 -11.66
N ALA A 321 41.50 32.19 -12.77
CA ALA A 321 42.81 32.40 -13.39
C ALA A 321 43.01 33.85 -13.87
N ARG A 322 41.98 34.47 -14.45
CA ARG A 322 42.00 35.90 -14.83
C ARG A 322 42.10 36.81 -13.61
N ALA A 323 41.35 36.49 -12.54
CA ALA A 323 41.40 37.23 -11.29
C ALA A 323 42.76 37.10 -10.60
N HIS A 324 43.37 35.91 -10.62
CA HIS A 324 44.73 35.70 -10.12
C HIS A 324 45.76 36.46 -10.95
N ALA A 325 45.68 36.42 -12.28
CA ALA A 325 46.58 37.21 -13.13
C ALA A 325 46.43 38.72 -12.88
N ALA A 326 45.19 39.22 -12.75
CA ALA A 326 44.91 40.61 -12.41
C ALA A 326 45.39 40.98 -10.99
N ALA A 327 45.26 40.06 -10.02
CA ALA A 327 45.77 40.25 -8.67
C ALA A 327 47.29 40.24 -8.63
N GLU A 328 47.97 39.37 -9.39
CA GLU A 328 49.43 39.35 -9.52
C GLU A 328 49.96 40.61 -10.23
N ASP A 329 49.22 41.13 -11.21
CA ASP A 329 49.52 42.42 -11.84
C ASP A 329 49.30 43.59 -10.88
N ALA A 330 48.22 43.56 -10.09
CA ALA A 330 47.96 44.53 -9.03
C ALA A 330 48.99 44.46 -7.91
N ILE A 331 49.45 43.27 -7.51
CA ILE A 331 50.54 43.07 -6.55
C ILE A 331 51.86 43.58 -7.12
N ARG A 332 52.16 43.34 -8.41
CA ARG A 332 53.34 43.94 -9.06
C ARG A 332 53.28 45.46 -9.12
N GLN A 333 52.12 46.04 -9.41
CA GLN A 333 51.91 47.49 -9.42
C GLN A 333 51.97 48.08 -8.01
N ALA A 334 51.40 47.40 -7.02
CA ALA A 334 51.47 47.77 -5.61
C ALA A 334 52.90 47.66 -5.07
N GLN A 335 53.64 46.60 -5.40
CA GLN A 335 55.07 46.47 -5.04
C GLN A 335 55.94 47.51 -5.74
N ALA A 336 55.62 47.89 -6.99
CA ALA A 336 56.29 48.99 -7.69
C ALA A 336 55.95 50.37 -7.10
N ALA A 337 54.76 50.54 -6.54
CA ALA A 337 54.35 51.74 -5.80
C ALA A 337 54.94 51.78 -4.37
N GLN A 338 54.99 50.63 -3.69
CA GLN A 338 55.49 50.46 -2.32
C GLN A 338 57.03 50.54 -2.26
N ALA A 339 57.73 50.22 -3.36
CA ALA A 339 59.14 50.55 -3.54
C ALA A 339 59.43 52.07 -3.67
N ARG A 340 58.40 52.93 -3.74
CA ARG A 340 58.53 54.40 -3.78
C ARG A 340 57.97 55.12 -2.54
N SER A 341 57.50 54.40 -1.52
CA SER A 341 56.95 55.02 -0.31
C SER A 341 57.14 54.17 0.96
N ALA A 342 58.15 54.56 1.72
CA ALA A 342 58.31 54.42 3.18
C ALA A 342 58.48 53.02 3.82
N PRO A 343 59.34 52.92 4.86
CA PRO A 343 59.66 51.66 5.54
C PRO A 343 58.57 51.28 6.55
N GLN A 344 58.07 50.05 6.45
CA GLN A 344 57.33 49.43 7.56
C GLN A 344 58.36 48.96 8.59
N HIS A 345 58.66 49.83 9.57
CA HIS A 345 59.34 49.42 10.79
C HIS A 345 58.40 48.51 11.57
N LEU A 346 58.61 47.20 11.46
CA LEU A 346 58.14 46.24 12.45
C LEU A 346 58.63 46.72 13.82
N LEU A 347 57.72 47.18 14.67
CA LEU A 347 57.95 47.60 16.06
C LEU A 347 58.47 46.39 16.85
N SER A 348 59.77 46.13 16.77
CA SER A 348 60.43 45.12 17.59
C SER A 348 60.61 45.69 18.99
N ILE A 349 59.87 45.18 19.96
CA ILE A 349 60.12 45.48 21.37
C ILE A 349 61.56 45.04 21.68
N PRO A 350 62.40 45.92 22.24
CA PRO A 350 63.73 45.53 22.64
C PRO A 350 63.62 44.46 23.73
N MET A 351 64.30 43.33 23.52
CA MET A 351 64.43 42.28 24.52
C MET A 351 65.65 42.59 25.39
N PRO A 352 65.53 42.67 26.73
CA PRO A 352 66.68 42.94 27.56
C PRO A 352 67.62 41.73 27.60
N PRO A 353 68.94 41.96 27.68
CA PRO A 353 69.88 40.90 28.00
C PRO A 353 69.51 40.19 29.31
N LEU A 354 69.67 38.86 29.35
CA LEU A 354 69.22 38.00 30.47
C LEU A 354 69.77 38.43 31.84
N GLN A 355 70.90 39.12 31.87
CA GLN A 355 71.59 39.57 33.08
C GLN A 355 70.84 40.69 33.81
N ILE A 356 70.11 41.56 33.09
CA ILE A 356 69.47 42.76 33.64
C ILE A 356 67.94 42.63 33.77
N ARG A 357 67.37 41.49 33.38
CA ARG A 357 65.91 41.24 33.38
C ARG A 357 65.25 41.47 34.74
N HIS A 358 65.93 41.12 35.84
CA HIS A 358 65.39 41.34 37.19
C HIS A 358 65.30 42.82 37.58
N GLN A 359 66.11 43.69 36.97
CA GLN A 359 66.12 45.14 37.21
C GLN A 359 65.19 45.89 36.26
N THR A 360 64.94 45.33 35.07
CA THR A 360 64.15 45.93 33.99
C THR A 360 62.73 45.37 33.88
N LEU A 361 62.36 44.47 34.77
CA LEU A 361 61.05 43.81 34.81
C LEU A 361 59.87 44.81 34.77
N HIS A 362 59.96 45.91 35.51
CA HIS A 362 58.92 46.96 35.53
C HIS A 362 58.77 47.65 34.17
N ILE A 363 59.87 47.87 33.46
CA ILE A 363 59.88 48.47 32.12
C ILE A 363 59.26 47.51 31.09
N GLU A 364 59.58 46.22 31.19
CA GLU A 364 58.99 45.18 30.35
C GLU A 364 57.48 45.07 30.56
N HIS A 365 57.02 45.11 31.82
CA HIS A 365 55.59 45.09 32.14
C HIS A 365 54.86 46.30 31.55
N ALA A 366 55.45 47.49 31.62
CA ALA A 366 54.88 48.71 31.04
C ALA A 366 54.81 48.64 29.50
N LEU A 367 55.88 48.18 28.83
CA LEU A 367 55.93 48.03 27.37
C LEU A 367 54.96 46.97 26.85
N ASN A 368 54.89 45.83 27.53
CA ASN A 368 53.96 44.76 27.18
C ASN A 368 52.50 45.21 27.38
N ALA A 369 52.22 45.94 28.46
CA ALA A 369 50.89 46.51 28.68
C ALA A 369 50.50 47.51 27.60
N LEU A 370 51.41 48.42 27.21
CA LEU A 370 51.17 49.34 26.09
C LEU A 370 50.96 48.61 24.76
N GLN A 371 51.74 47.58 24.47
CA GLN A 371 51.55 46.79 23.26
C GLN A 371 50.17 46.11 23.23
N GLN A 372 49.73 45.57 24.37
CA GLN A 372 48.40 44.96 24.47
C GLN A 372 47.29 46.00 24.34
N ILE A 373 47.46 47.21 24.90
CA ILE A 373 46.53 48.32 24.69
C ILE A 373 46.44 48.66 23.19
N ASP A 374 47.58 48.84 22.53
CA ASP A 374 47.66 49.15 21.10
C ASP A 374 46.98 48.09 20.23
N GLN A 375 47.22 46.80 20.50
CA GLN A 375 46.56 45.69 19.79
C GLN A 375 45.06 45.63 20.03
N VAL A 376 44.61 45.81 21.28
CA VAL A 376 43.17 45.81 21.62
C VAL A 376 42.46 46.96 20.91
N LEU A 377 43.06 48.15 20.87
CA LEU A 377 42.51 49.29 20.15
C LEU A 377 42.56 49.10 18.62
N GLU A 378 43.61 48.48 18.09
CA GLU A 378 43.74 48.16 16.66
C GLU A 378 42.70 47.14 16.18
N VAL A 379 42.42 46.10 16.97
CA VAL A 379 41.34 45.14 16.70
C VAL A 379 39.97 45.83 16.75
N GLY A 380 39.74 46.72 17.72
CA GLY A 380 38.53 47.54 17.79
C GLY A 380 38.36 48.45 16.56
N MET A 381 39.46 48.95 16.00
CA MET A 381 39.43 49.77 14.78
C MET A 381 39.21 48.99 13.50
N SER A 382 39.73 47.76 13.43
CA SER A 382 39.73 46.87 12.25
C SER A 382 38.44 46.06 12.09
N ALA A 383 37.57 46.04 13.11
CA ALA A 383 36.24 45.47 13.02
C ALA A 383 35.38 46.22 11.99
N ASP A 384 35.41 45.72 10.76
CA ASP A 384 34.60 46.16 9.63
C ASP A 384 33.10 46.07 9.99
N VAL A 385 32.45 47.22 10.29
CA VAL A 385 31.00 47.58 10.49
C VAL A 385 30.01 46.51 11.02
N GLY A 386 30.43 45.33 11.45
CA GLY A 386 29.59 44.14 11.60
C GLY A 386 30.17 43.04 12.49
N SER A 387 31.47 43.03 12.76
CA SER A 387 32.06 42.16 13.81
C SER A 387 32.05 42.89 15.15
N ASN A 388 30.95 42.77 15.89
CA ASN A 388 30.81 43.38 17.22
C ASN A 388 31.58 42.55 18.26
N ILE A 389 32.92 42.57 18.20
CA ILE A 389 33.77 41.99 19.25
C ILE A 389 33.79 43.01 20.39
N PRO A 390 33.13 42.71 21.53
CA PRO A 390 33.11 43.66 22.64
C PRO A 390 34.53 43.83 23.18
N LEU A 391 35.01 45.07 23.20
CA LEU A 391 36.26 45.41 23.85
C LEU A 391 36.13 45.16 25.36
N ASP A 392 37.05 44.40 25.94
CA ASP A 392 37.05 44.11 27.37
C ASP A 392 37.54 45.33 28.15
N ILE A 393 36.59 46.12 28.63
CA ILE A 393 36.82 47.32 29.43
C ILE A 393 37.63 47.00 30.70
N THR A 394 37.40 45.83 31.32
CA THR A 394 38.09 45.44 32.55
C THR A 394 39.56 45.18 32.28
N LEU A 395 39.86 44.48 31.18
CA LEU A 395 41.23 44.28 30.72
C LEU A 395 41.91 45.62 30.42
N MET A 396 41.20 46.55 29.78
CA MET A 396 41.75 47.86 29.44
C MET A 396 42.12 48.70 30.66
N TYR A 397 41.25 48.75 31.68
CA TYR A 397 41.58 49.44 32.94
C TYR A 397 42.78 48.81 33.64
N ASN A 398 42.88 47.48 33.66
CA ASN A 398 44.02 46.79 34.24
C ASN A 398 45.33 47.12 33.52
N LEU A 399 45.31 47.13 32.18
CA LEU A 399 46.50 47.46 31.37
C LEU A 399 46.90 48.92 31.56
N VAL A 400 45.93 49.85 31.56
CA VAL A 400 46.18 51.28 31.84
C VAL A 400 46.82 51.47 33.21
N GLN A 401 46.31 50.78 34.23
CA GLN A 401 46.85 50.84 35.58
C GLN A 401 48.31 50.32 35.62
N ILE A 402 48.61 49.19 34.96
CA ILE A 402 49.97 48.64 34.87
C ILE A 402 50.93 49.65 34.22
N VAL A 403 50.50 50.33 33.16
CA VAL A 403 51.30 51.38 32.50
C VAL A 403 51.56 52.54 33.44
N GLN A 404 50.53 53.06 34.13
CA GLN A 404 50.68 54.18 35.07
C GLN A 404 51.59 53.82 36.26
N GLU A 405 51.39 52.65 36.87
CA GLU A 405 52.19 52.15 37.99
C GLU A 405 53.67 52.00 37.61
N HIS A 406 53.94 51.54 36.39
CA HIS A 406 55.32 51.27 35.97
C HIS A 406 55.99 52.42 35.20
N ALA A 407 55.23 53.41 34.70
CA ALA A 407 55.78 54.60 34.03
C ALA A 407 56.68 55.44 34.95
N VAL A 408 56.45 55.38 36.26
CA VAL A 408 57.31 56.01 37.28
C VAL A 408 58.76 55.54 37.16
N TYR A 409 58.99 54.26 36.86
CA TYR A 409 60.34 53.70 36.77
C TYR A 409 61.07 54.11 35.50
N LEU A 410 60.33 54.40 34.42
CA LEU A 410 60.88 55.01 33.20
C LEU A 410 61.12 56.52 33.37
N SER A 411 60.40 57.16 34.28
CA SER A 411 60.51 58.61 34.54
C SER A 411 61.60 58.96 35.54
N ASN A 412 61.82 58.11 36.55
CA ASN A 412 62.78 58.33 37.63
C ASN A 412 64.21 57.89 37.28
N GLU A 413 64.59 57.95 36.01
CA GLU A 413 65.95 57.61 35.58
C GLU A 413 66.81 58.85 35.27
N PRO A 414 67.18 59.68 36.29
CA PRO A 414 68.30 60.60 36.14
C PRO A 414 69.56 60.24 36.94
N ASP A 415 69.63 59.11 37.68
CA ASP A 415 70.81 58.80 38.53
C ASP A 415 71.66 57.59 38.11
N ILE A 416 71.35 56.92 36.99
CA ILE A 416 72.26 55.94 36.34
C ILE A 416 72.99 56.61 35.16
N ARG A 417 73.36 57.89 35.30
CA ARG A 417 74.40 58.53 34.49
C ARG A 417 75.75 58.24 35.13
N SER A 418 76.18 56.98 35.07
CA SER A 418 77.61 56.69 35.16
C SER A 418 78.23 56.99 33.80
N ASP A 419 79.31 57.76 33.79
CA ASP A 419 79.97 58.34 32.61
C ASP A 419 80.74 57.30 31.77
N THR A 420 80.21 56.07 31.69
CA THR A 420 80.77 54.96 30.91
C THR A 420 79.75 54.48 29.90
N SER A 421 80.01 54.73 28.61
CA SER A 421 79.11 54.45 27.48
C SER A 421 78.85 52.97 27.18
N ASP A 422 79.12 52.07 28.11
CA ASP A 422 79.05 50.61 27.93
C ASP A 422 78.17 49.91 28.99
N ASP A 423 77.26 50.63 29.66
CA ASP A 423 76.26 49.99 30.53
C ASP A 423 75.08 49.43 29.68
N PRO A 424 74.94 48.10 29.54
CA PRO A 424 73.84 47.50 28.79
C PRO A 424 72.45 47.81 29.39
N ALA A 425 72.35 48.17 30.67
CA ALA A 425 71.09 48.57 31.28
C ALA A 425 70.62 49.94 30.79
N ALA A 426 71.52 50.92 30.72
CA ALA A 426 71.21 52.27 30.23
C ALA A 426 70.84 52.28 28.73
N SER A 427 71.56 51.49 27.92
CA SER A 427 71.25 51.32 26.49
C SER A 427 69.88 50.66 26.27
N TYR A 428 69.55 49.64 27.08
CA TYR A 428 68.23 49.01 27.05
C TYR A 428 67.12 49.98 27.48
N ALA A 429 67.31 50.70 28.59
CA ALA A 429 66.33 51.65 29.10
C ALA A 429 66.04 52.77 28.09
N GLN A 430 67.08 53.27 27.39
CA GLN A 430 66.91 54.25 26.32
C GLN A 430 66.12 53.70 25.12
N ALA A 431 66.41 52.47 24.68
CA ALA A 431 65.66 51.80 23.63
C ALA A 431 64.21 51.51 24.05
N ALA A 432 64.00 51.11 25.29
CA ALA A 432 62.71 50.86 25.89
C ALA A 432 61.88 52.14 26.01
N ALA A 433 62.47 53.25 26.46
CA ALA A 433 61.82 54.55 26.51
C ALA A 433 61.46 55.09 25.11
N ALA A 434 62.28 54.82 24.10
CA ALA A 434 61.94 55.14 22.71
C ALA A 434 60.75 54.32 22.20
N ALA A 435 60.75 53.00 22.43
CA ALA A 435 59.63 52.13 22.08
C ALA A 435 58.34 52.51 22.83
N PHE A 436 58.46 52.85 24.12
CA PHE A 436 57.35 53.29 24.97
C PHE A 436 56.70 54.56 24.40
N ARG A 437 57.50 55.57 24.04
CA ARG A 437 57.00 56.80 23.40
C ARG A 437 56.30 56.54 22.08
N MET A 438 56.91 55.72 21.21
CA MET A 438 56.30 55.37 19.93
C MET A 438 54.95 54.68 20.10
N LEU A 439 54.83 53.76 21.08
CA LEU A 439 53.57 53.10 21.39
C LEU A 439 52.54 54.09 21.95
N LEU A 440 52.93 55.00 22.85
CA LEU A 440 52.02 56.05 23.36
C LEU A 440 51.50 56.95 22.24
N ASP A 441 52.35 57.40 21.32
CA ASP A 441 51.93 58.26 20.21
C ASP A 441 50.99 57.50 19.26
N ARG A 442 51.24 56.21 19.01
CA ARG A 442 50.34 55.36 18.22
C ARG A 442 48.98 55.20 18.92
N ILE A 443 48.98 54.88 20.20
CA ILE A 443 47.77 54.73 21.02
C ILE A 443 46.96 56.03 21.05
N ASP A 444 47.61 57.20 21.17
CA ASP A 444 46.96 58.51 21.14
C ASP A 444 46.22 58.75 19.80
N VAL A 445 46.88 58.43 18.68
CA VAL A 445 46.27 58.50 17.34
C VAL A 445 45.08 57.55 17.21
N VAL A 446 45.23 56.30 17.65
CA VAL A 446 44.17 55.27 17.55
C VAL A 446 42.98 55.63 18.46
N ALA A 447 43.23 56.05 19.70
CA ALA A 447 42.20 56.49 20.64
C ALA A 447 41.46 57.74 20.13
N GLY A 448 42.17 58.66 19.46
CA GLY A 448 41.56 59.80 18.77
C GLY A 448 40.60 59.38 17.65
N GLY A 449 40.95 58.31 16.92
CA GLY A 449 40.06 57.68 15.93
C GLY A 449 38.80 57.10 16.57
N LEU A 450 38.92 56.36 17.66
CA LEU A 450 37.77 55.79 18.39
C LEU A 450 36.85 56.85 18.99
N ARG A 451 37.41 57.97 19.48
CA ARG A 451 36.61 59.11 19.99
C ARG A 451 35.62 59.66 18.96
N SER A 452 35.89 59.50 17.66
CA SER A 452 34.99 59.96 16.59
C SER A 452 33.79 59.04 16.32
N ARG A 453 33.76 57.82 16.86
CA ARG A 453 32.76 56.78 16.53
C ARG A 453 31.53 56.73 17.46
N ASP A 454 31.54 57.49 18.57
CA ASP A 454 30.42 57.76 19.48
C ASP A 454 29.58 56.53 19.93
N GLN A 455 30.24 55.39 20.24
CA GLN A 455 29.59 54.20 20.79
C GLN A 455 29.82 54.05 22.31
N SER A 456 28.77 53.66 23.04
CA SER A 456 28.73 53.68 24.52
C SER A 456 29.89 52.97 25.25
N PRO A 457 30.40 51.78 24.86
CA PRO A 457 31.53 51.14 25.57
C PRO A 457 32.91 51.69 25.16
N GLU A 458 33.00 52.33 23.99
CA GLU A 458 34.25 52.92 23.50
C GLU A 458 34.59 54.21 24.24
N VAL A 459 33.58 54.91 24.75
CA VAL A 459 33.75 56.14 25.54
C VAL A 459 34.53 55.87 26.83
N ASP A 460 34.21 54.79 27.55
CA ASP A 460 34.90 54.45 28.81
C ASP A 460 36.37 54.05 28.56
N ILE A 461 36.64 53.34 27.47
CA ILE A 461 37.98 52.96 27.04
C ILE A 461 38.80 54.19 26.63
N VAL A 462 38.22 55.06 25.79
CA VAL A 462 38.85 56.31 25.37
C VAL A 462 39.14 57.18 26.59
N ASN A 463 38.25 57.24 27.59
CA ASN A 463 38.46 57.97 28.83
C ASN A 463 39.59 57.37 29.68
N ALA A 464 39.65 56.04 29.81
CA ALA A 464 40.71 55.34 30.53
C ALA A 464 42.09 55.61 29.89
N VAL A 465 42.19 55.46 28.56
CA VAL A 465 43.42 55.72 27.80
C VAL A 465 43.79 57.20 27.83
N SER A 466 42.82 58.10 27.74
CA SER A 466 43.07 59.55 27.86
C SER A 466 43.60 59.91 29.25
N ALA A 467 43.05 59.30 30.31
CA ALA A 467 43.54 59.47 31.68
C ALA A 467 44.97 58.91 31.85
N MET A 468 45.28 57.78 31.22
CA MET A 468 46.64 57.23 31.15
C MET A 468 47.62 58.21 30.49
N LEU A 469 47.26 58.74 29.32
CA LEU A 469 48.09 59.67 28.56
C LEU A 469 48.29 61.02 29.27
N ALA A 470 47.36 61.38 30.16
CA ALA A 470 47.44 62.58 31.00
C ALA A 470 48.17 62.35 32.35
N ASP A 471 48.56 61.11 32.66
CA ASP A 471 49.28 60.82 33.89
C ASP A 471 50.63 61.55 33.92
N PRO A 472 51.00 62.23 35.03
CA PRO A 472 52.22 63.04 35.10
C PRO A 472 53.50 62.28 34.72
N TRP A 473 53.59 60.99 35.04
CA TRP A 473 54.76 60.17 34.74
C TRP A 473 54.79 59.75 33.27
N VAL A 474 53.65 59.37 32.71
CA VAL A 474 53.51 59.07 31.27
C VAL A 474 53.83 60.32 30.43
N VAL A 475 53.33 61.49 30.83
CA VAL A 475 53.64 62.78 30.19
C VAL A 475 55.12 63.10 30.29
N HIS A 476 55.74 62.85 31.45
CA HIS A 476 57.18 63.05 31.62
C HIS A 476 57.98 62.22 30.62
N VAL A 477 57.76 60.91 30.54
CA VAL A 477 58.45 60.04 29.56
C VAL A 477 58.19 60.49 28.12
N ARG A 478 56.97 60.95 27.79
CA ARG A 478 56.64 61.47 26.46
C ARG A 478 57.41 62.75 26.10
N SER A 479 57.63 63.63 27.09
CA SER A 479 58.31 64.93 26.91
C SER A 479 59.84 64.86 26.88
N VAL A 480 60.47 63.93 27.62
CA VAL A 480 61.92 63.89 27.88
C VAL A 480 62.79 63.69 26.63
N GLY A 481 62.22 63.26 25.49
CA GLY A 481 62.96 63.15 24.22
C GLY A 481 62.57 64.15 23.13
N SER A 482 61.67 65.08 23.40
CA SER A 482 61.26 66.12 22.44
C SER A 482 62.17 67.34 22.45
N GLU A 483 62.97 67.54 23.51
CA GLU A 483 63.88 68.68 23.64
C GLU A 483 65.26 68.49 22.96
N SER A 484 65.58 67.28 22.46
CA SER A 484 66.91 66.97 21.88
C SER A 484 66.94 66.81 20.35
N PHE A 485 65.84 67.09 19.64
CA PHE A 485 65.74 66.95 18.18
C PHE A 485 65.40 68.26 17.45
N GLY A 486 65.69 69.40 18.07
CA GLY A 486 65.43 70.74 17.55
C GLY A 486 66.70 71.59 17.36
N ASP A 487 67.78 71.03 16.81
CA ASP A 487 68.91 71.82 16.28
C ASP A 487 69.76 71.02 15.27
N PHE A 488 69.16 70.69 14.12
CA PHE A 488 69.89 70.38 12.89
C PHE A 488 69.06 70.90 11.72
N ARG A 489 69.41 72.10 11.26
CA ARG A 489 69.01 72.64 9.96
C ARG A 489 70.24 73.02 9.18
#